data_AF-G5Q5J5-F1
#
_entry.id   AF-G5Q5J5-F1
#
_cell.length_a   1.000
_cell.length_b   1.000
_cell.length_c   1.000
_cell.angle_alpha   90.00
_cell.angle_beta   90.00
_cell.angle_gamma   90.00
#
_symmetry.space_group_name_H-M   'P 1'
#
loop_
_entity.id
_entity.type
_entity.pdbx_description
1 polymer ?
#
loop_
_entity_poly.entity_id
_entity_poly.type
_entity_poly.pdbx_seq_one_letter_code
_entity_poly.pdbx_strand_id
1 'polypeptide(L)'
;MGDQPPEEFEGKKGEYSDKFDVRSFVYTAVAHLGMSESDAWNMTMTSFRAAMNAKFPQKEKAKVPTQEKYDEVMDWAEQMLAMDAQRHGPH
;
A
#
# COMPACT_ATOMS: atom_id res chain seq x y z
N MET A 1 4.33 32.27 8.52
CA MET A 1 5.17 31.32 7.76
C MET A 1 5.37 30.11 8.62
N GLY A 2 4.62 29.05 8.34
CA GLY A 2 4.77 27.75 8.97
C GLY A 2 5.68 26.92 8.09
N ASP A 3 6.85 26.56 8.62
CA ASP A 3 7.69 25.49 8.15
C ASP A 3 7.97 24.60 9.35
N GLN A 4 6.96 23.80 9.72
CA GLN A 4 7.20 22.64 10.55
C GLN A 4 7.20 21.44 9.60
N PRO A 5 8.36 20.79 9.37
CA PRO A 5 8.41 19.63 8.48
C PRO A 5 7.47 18.57 9.01
N PRO A 6 6.81 17.79 8.13
CA PRO A 6 5.89 16.75 8.56
C PRO A 6 6.68 15.79 9.46
N GLU A 7 6.30 15.69 10.73
CA GLU A 7 6.82 14.61 11.57
C GLU A 7 6.43 13.32 10.87
N GLU A 8 7.44 12.62 10.33
CA GLU A 8 7.31 11.23 9.95
C GLU A 8 6.90 10.51 11.23
N PHE A 9 5.59 10.24 11.36
CA PHE A 9 5.09 9.25 12.29
C PHE A 9 5.71 7.93 11.86
N GLU A 10 6.92 7.66 12.36
CA GLU A 10 7.49 6.33 12.42
C GLU A 10 6.48 5.51 13.23
N GLY A 11 5.54 4.91 12.49
CA GLY A 11 4.51 4.07 13.07
C GLY A 11 5.23 3.01 13.86
N LYS A 12 5.23 3.17 15.20
CA LYS A 12 5.69 2.16 16.13
C LYS A 12 5.03 0.86 15.68
N LYS A 13 5.81 -0.03 15.06
CA LYS A 13 5.34 -1.37 14.71
C LYS A 13 4.92 -1.98 16.03
N GLY A 14 3.61 -2.11 16.23
CA GLY A 14 3.05 -2.58 17.48
C GLY A 14 3.72 -3.89 17.89
N GLU A 15 4.09 -3.99 19.16
CA GLU A 15 4.63 -5.24 19.70
C GLU A 15 3.62 -6.35 19.43
N TYR A 16 4.08 -7.44 18.80
CA TYR A 16 3.24 -8.60 18.57
C TYR A 16 2.84 -9.18 19.93
N SER A 17 1.54 -9.36 20.13
CA SER A 17 0.96 -9.92 21.35
C SER A 17 0.26 -11.23 21.03
N ASP A 18 0.47 -12.25 21.87
CA ASP A 18 -0.21 -13.54 21.78
C ASP A 18 -1.66 -13.48 22.30
N LYS A 19 -2.08 -12.33 22.85
CA LYS A 19 -3.42 -12.11 23.41
C LYS A 19 -4.19 -11.10 22.59
N PHE A 20 -5.46 -11.40 22.37
CA PHE A 20 -6.40 -10.48 21.76
C PHE A 20 -7.01 -9.54 22.81
N ASP A 21 -6.71 -8.24 22.72
CA ASP A 21 -7.36 -7.21 23.53
C ASP A 21 -8.58 -6.64 22.79
N VAL A 22 -9.75 -7.08 23.23
CA VAL A 22 -11.04 -6.68 22.66
C VAL A 22 -11.33 -5.20 22.87
N ARG A 23 -10.89 -4.60 23.98
CA ARG A 23 -11.18 -3.18 24.26
C ARG A 23 -10.44 -2.29 23.29
N SER A 24 -9.15 -2.54 23.08
CA SER A 24 -8.34 -1.81 22.12
C SER A 24 -8.94 -1.92 20.71
N PHE A 25 -9.44 -3.10 20.32
CA PHE A 25 -10.16 -3.30 19.06
C PHE A 25 -11.42 -2.42 18.94
N VAL A 26 -12.30 -2.46 19.94
CA VAL A 26 -13.56 -1.68 19.95
C VAL A 26 -13.28 -0.18 19.93
N TYR A 27 -12.36 0.30 20.77
CA TYR A 27 -12.00 1.72 20.79
C TYR A 27 -11.40 2.19 19.47
N THR A 28 -10.58 1.36 18.81
CA THR A 28 -10.03 1.68 17.49
C THR A 28 -11.15 1.79 16.45
N ALA A 29 -12.12 0.88 16.49
CA ALA A 29 -13.26 0.90 15.58
C ALA A 29 -14.13 2.16 15.78
N VAL A 30 -14.44 2.53 17.02
CA VAL A 30 -15.18 3.77 17.32
C VAL A 30 -14.41 5.01 16.87
N ALA A 31 -13.11 5.10 17.20
CA ALA A 31 -12.29 6.27 16.89
C ALA A 31 -12.05 6.46 15.39
N HIS A 32 -11.77 5.38 14.64
CA HIS A 32 -11.45 5.48 13.22
C HIS A 32 -12.65 5.33 12.31
N LEU A 33 -13.67 4.54 12.64
CA LEU A 33 -14.80 4.30 11.76
C LEU A 33 -16.05 5.12 12.15
N GLY A 34 -16.06 5.76 13.33
CA GLY A 34 -17.16 6.61 13.79
C GLY A 34 -18.45 5.84 14.10
N MET A 35 -18.34 4.53 14.32
CA MET A 35 -19.47 3.67 14.67
C MET A 35 -19.83 3.77 16.15
N SER A 36 -21.06 3.35 16.49
CA SER A 36 -21.49 3.26 17.88
C SER A 36 -20.71 2.17 18.62
N GLU A 37 -20.57 2.30 19.93
CA GLU A 37 -19.89 1.30 20.74
C GLU A 37 -20.59 -0.07 20.64
N SER A 38 -21.93 -0.09 20.64
CA SER A 38 -22.73 -1.31 20.48
C SER A 38 -22.47 -2.01 19.15
N ASP A 39 -22.28 -1.26 18.06
CA ASP A 39 -21.98 -1.86 16.75
C ASP A 39 -20.54 -2.39 16.72
N ALA A 40 -19.60 -1.66 17.34
CA ALA A 40 -18.21 -2.08 17.43
C ALA A 40 -18.04 -3.39 18.24
N TRP A 41 -18.82 -3.59 19.31
CA TRP A 41 -18.84 -4.86 20.06
C TRP A 41 -19.37 -6.04 19.24
N ASN A 42 -20.29 -5.79 18.31
CA ASN A 42 -20.84 -6.81 17.41
C ASN A 42 -20.01 -7.02 16.14
N MET A 43 -18.92 -6.26 15.96
CA MET A 43 -18.09 -6.31 14.77
C MET A 43 -17.07 -7.44 14.81
N THR A 44 -16.85 -8.08 13.67
CA THR A 44 -15.81 -9.12 13.52
C THR A 44 -14.47 -8.51 13.09
N MET A 45 -13.36 -9.17 13.44
CA MET A 45 -12.02 -8.72 13.03
C MET A 45 -11.87 -8.59 11.50
N THR A 46 -12.50 -9.47 10.72
CA THR A 46 -12.46 -9.43 9.26
C THR A 46 -13.18 -8.21 8.70
N SER A 47 -14.36 -7.88 9.23
CA SER A 47 -15.12 -6.70 8.79
C SER A 47 -14.42 -5.40 9.19
N PHE A 48 -13.83 -5.35 10.39
CA PHE A 48 -12.99 -4.23 10.82
C PHE A 48 -11.80 -4.00 9.88
N ARG A 49 -11.07 -5.06 9.50
CA ARG A 49 -9.95 -4.96 8.54
C ARG A 49 -10.40 -4.44 7.18
N ALA A 50 -11.53 -4.93 6.68
CA ALA A 50 -12.10 -4.46 5.41
C ALA A 50 -12.44 -2.96 5.48
N ALA A 51 -13.09 -2.52 6.55
CA ALA A 51 -13.46 -1.11 6.76
C ALA A 51 -12.23 -0.20 6.91
N MET A 52 -11.23 -0.63 7.69
CA MET A 52 -9.98 0.11 7.85
C MET A 52 -9.19 0.20 6.55
N ASN A 53 -9.09 -0.88 5.77
CA ASN A 53 -8.44 -0.86 4.45
C ASN A 53 -9.19 0.02 3.44
N ALA A 54 -10.52 0.10 3.53
CA ALA A 54 -11.30 1.00 2.68
C ALA A 54 -11.06 2.48 3.05
N LYS A 55 -10.99 2.80 4.35
CA LYS A 55 -10.73 4.18 4.83
C LYS A 55 -9.28 4.61 4.59
N PHE A 56 -8.35 3.69 4.81
CA PHE A 56 -6.91 3.88 4.66
C PHE A 56 -6.41 2.85 3.66
N PRO A 57 -6.64 3.07 2.35
CA PRO A 57 -6.08 2.19 1.34
C PRO A 57 -4.57 2.17 1.57
N GLN A 58 -4.03 0.99 1.84
CA GLN A 58 -2.60 0.81 1.75
C GLN A 58 -2.29 1.14 0.30
N LYS A 59 -1.64 2.29 0.08
CA LYS A 59 -1.08 2.61 -1.23
C LYS A 59 -0.26 1.38 -1.58
N GLU A 60 -0.74 0.56 -2.51
CA GLU A 60 0.12 -0.40 -3.17
C GLU A 60 1.29 0.47 -3.58
N LYS A 61 2.49 0.21 -3.03
CA LYS A 61 3.70 0.91 -3.44
C LYS A 61 3.60 0.91 -4.94
N ALA A 62 3.33 2.08 -5.52
CA ALA A 62 2.98 2.14 -6.92
C ALA A 62 4.08 1.34 -7.59
N LYS A 63 3.73 0.26 -8.30
CA LYS A 63 4.69 -0.53 -9.07
C LYS A 63 5.12 0.34 -10.25
N VAL A 64 5.57 1.56 -9.97
CA VAL A 64 6.39 2.37 -10.83
C VAL A 64 7.68 1.58 -10.87
N PRO A 65 8.02 0.96 -12.01
CA PRO A 65 9.34 0.38 -12.17
C PRO A 65 10.36 1.44 -11.76
N THR A 66 11.39 1.05 -11.02
CA THR A 66 12.53 1.94 -10.80
C THR A 66 13.07 2.36 -12.16
N GLN A 67 13.67 3.55 -12.25
CA GLN A 67 14.16 4.06 -13.53
C GLN A 67 15.10 3.05 -14.22
N GLU A 68 15.94 2.36 -13.44
CA GLU A 68 16.79 1.26 -13.92
C GLU A 68 15.99 0.14 -14.62
N LYS A 69 14.85 -0.29 -14.06
CA LYS A 69 14.00 -1.32 -14.68
C LYS A 69 13.29 -0.82 -15.94
N TYR A 70 13.05 0.48 -16.03
CA TYR A 70 12.50 1.08 -17.24
C TYR A 70 13.54 1.10 -18.35
N ASP A 71 14.76 1.53 -18.02
CA ASP A 71 15.89 1.59 -18.94
C ASP A 71 16.26 0.19 -19.47
N GLU A 72 16.34 -0.83 -18.60
CA GLU A 72 16.60 -2.23 -19.00
C GLU A 72 15.57 -2.76 -20.02
N VAL A 73 14.29 -2.43 -19.85
CA VAL A 73 13.21 -2.90 -20.74
C VAL A 73 13.28 -2.16 -22.08
N MET A 74 13.63 -0.87 -22.07
CA MET A 74 13.79 -0.08 -23.29
C MET A 74 15.01 -0.53 -24.10
N ASP A 75 16.16 -0.75 -23.45
CA ASP A 75 17.37 -1.25 -24.10
C ASP A 75 17.14 -2.62 -24.76
N TRP A 76 16.41 -3.51 -24.08
CA TRP A 76 16.03 -4.80 -24.64
C TRP A 76 15.10 -4.66 -25.85
N ALA A 77 14.12 -3.74 -25.78
CA ALA A 77 13.20 -3.49 -26.87
C ALA A 77 13.92 -2.92 -28.11
N GLU A 78 14.85 -1.99 -27.91
CA GLU A 78 15.70 -1.43 -28.97
C GLU A 78 16.58 -2.51 -29.62
N GLN A 79 17.19 -3.40 -28.83
CA GLN A 79 17.98 -4.52 -29.36
C GLN A 79 17.15 -5.46 -30.22
N MET A 80 15.93 -5.81 -29.78
CA MET A 80 15.03 -6.64 -30.58
C MET A 80 14.62 -5.99 -31.89
N LEU A 81 14.30 -4.69 -31.86
CA LEU A 81 13.95 -3.92 -33.06
C LEU A 81 15.12 -3.83 -34.04
N ALA A 82 16.34 -3.65 -33.53
CA ALA A 82 17.54 -3.63 -34.36
C ALA A 82 17.81 -5.00 -35.01
N MET A 83 17.62 -6.10 -34.27
CA MET A 83 17.75 -7.45 -34.82
C MET A 83 16.68 -7.75 -35.87
N ASP A 84 15.43 -7.32 -35.65
CA ASP A 84 14.35 -7.53 -36.60
C ASP A 84 14.51 -6.70 -37.89
N ALA A 85 14.98 -5.45 -37.76
CA ALA A 85 15.33 -4.60 -38.88
C ALA A 85 16.50 -5.16 -39.72
N GLN A 86 17.47 -5.80 -39.08
CA GLN A 86 18.54 -6.53 -39.79
C GLN A 86 18.02 -7.79 -40.49
N ARG A 87 16.96 -8.42 -39.95
CA ARG A 87 16.33 -9.62 -40.53
C ARG A 87 15.38 -9.31 -41.68
N HIS A 88 14.84 -8.09 -41.75
CA HIS A 88 13.91 -7.62 -42.78
C HIS A 88 14.53 -6.59 -43.75
N GLY A 89 15.86 -6.57 -43.91
CA GLY A 89 16.53 -5.79 -44.96
C GLY A 89 16.11 -6.23 -46.37
N PRO A 90 16.05 -5.31 -47.36
CA PRO A 90 15.36 -5.53 -48.63
C PRO A 90 16.04 -6.63 -49.45
N HIS A 91 15.25 -7.61 -49.89
CA HIS A 91 15.54 -8.40 -51.08
C HIS A 91 15.22 -7.58 -52.33
#